data_AF-A0A9E0EKL6-F1
#
_entry.id   AF-A0A9E0EKL6-F1
#
_cell.length_a   1.000
_cell.length_b   1.000
_cell.length_c   1.000
_cell.angle_alpha   90.00
_cell.angle_beta   90.00
_cell.angle_gamma   90.00
#
_symmetry.space_group_name_H-M   'P 1'
#
loop_
_entity.id
_entity.type
_entity.pdbx_description
1 polymer ?
#
loop_
_entity_poly.entity_id
_entity_poly.type
_entity_poly.pdbx_seq_one_letter_code
_entity_poly.pdbx_strand_id
1 'polypeptide(L)'
;PDFSNEASVKEYLGKIKTRSEMIAEMPDSIIPMDFHLYKIRIDDDFLEMEIDYTWNIFGLSYSGNKAVMKEFKKISGDLYSYYGVTEEDIKNKTKRYSLLVTNLSL
;
A
#
# COMPACT_ATOMS: atom_id res chain seq x y z
N PRO A 1 6.51 -20.30 -5.92
CA PRO A 1 5.84 -21.54 -6.37
C PRO A 1 6.08 -21.73 -7.86
N ASP A 2 6.17 -22.97 -8.32
CA ASP A 2 6.06 -23.24 -9.76
C ASP A 2 4.58 -23.20 -10.14
N PHE A 3 4.14 -22.10 -10.74
CA PHE A 3 2.74 -21.87 -11.08
C PHE A 3 2.24 -22.70 -12.28
N SER A 4 3.15 -23.40 -12.97
CA SER A 4 2.78 -24.36 -14.01
C SER A 4 2.47 -25.76 -13.46
N ASN A 5 2.75 -26.00 -12.17
CA ASN A 5 2.53 -27.29 -11.50
C ASN A 5 1.38 -27.20 -10.49
N GLU A 6 0.30 -27.94 -10.74
CA GLU A 6 -0.91 -27.94 -9.89
C GLU A 6 -0.63 -28.31 -8.42
N ALA A 7 0.24 -29.29 -8.16
CA ALA A 7 0.57 -29.71 -6.80
C ALA A 7 1.33 -28.61 -6.05
N SER A 8 2.26 -27.92 -6.73
CA SER A 8 3.00 -26.78 -6.15
C SER A 8 2.07 -25.61 -5.83
N VAL A 9 1.07 -25.34 -6.70
CA VAL A 9 0.05 -24.32 -6.45
C VAL A 9 -0.82 -24.68 -5.25
N LYS A 10 -1.30 -25.94 -5.15
CA LYS A 10 -2.10 -26.40 -4.00
C LYS A 10 -1.32 -26.30 -2.69
N GLU A 11 -0.05 -26.69 -2.67
CA GLU A 11 0.81 -26.55 -1.50
C GLU A 11 0.97 -25.09 -1.07
N TYR A 12 1.21 -24.19 -2.04
CA TYR A 12 1.33 -22.76 -1.78
C TYR A 12 0.04 -22.16 -1.21
N LEU A 13 -1.11 -22.48 -1.78
CA LEU A 13 -2.41 -22.05 -1.27
C LEU A 13 -2.67 -22.59 0.15
N GLY A 14 -2.28 -23.84 0.42
CA GLY A 14 -2.31 -24.42 1.76
C GLY A 14 -1.50 -23.58 2.76
N LYS A 15 -0.26 -23.20 2.41
CA LYS A 15 0.59 -22.34 3.25
C LYS A 15 -0.03 -20.97 3.50
N ILE A 16 -0.65 -20.35 2.49
CA ILE A 16 -1.37 -19.06 2.65
C ILE A 16 -2.52 -19.23 3.65
N LYS A 17 -3.35 -20.26 3.47
CA LYS A 17 -4.49 -20.52 4.33
C LYS A 17 -4.07 -20.72 5.78
N THR A 18 -3.09 -21.59 6.05
CA THR A 18 -2.59 -21.82 7.41
C THR A 18 -2.06 -20.54 8.05
N ARG A 19 -1.32 -19.71 7.32
CA ARG A 19 -0.86 -18.41 7.83
C ARG A 19 -2.03 -17.49 8.17
N SER A 20 -3.05 -17.45 7.33
CA SER A 20 -4.24 -16.63 7.56
C SER A 20 -5.00 -17.08 8.81
N GLU A 21 -5.15 -18.39 9.02
CA GLU A 21 -5.80 -18.94 10.22
C GLU A 21 -5.00 -18.61 11.49
N MET A 22 -3.67 -18.78 11.45
CA MET A 22 -2.81 -18.41 12.57
C MET A 22 -2.89 -16.92 12.92
N ILE A 23 -2.94 -16.03 11.91
CA ILE A 23 -3.10 -14.58 12.14
C ILE A 23 -4.47 -14.27 12.73
N ALA A 24 -5.54 -14.94 12.28
CA ALA A 24 -6.89 -14.72 12.80
C ALA A 24 -7.07 -15.17 14.26
N GLU A 25 -6.28 -16.14 14.71
CA GLU A 25 -6.25 -16.59 16.11
C GLU A 25 -5.34 -15.72 17.00
N MET A 26 -4.46 -14.90 16.42
CA MET A 26 -3.61 -13.99 17.18
C MET A 26 -4.45 -12.83 17.72
N PRO A 27 -4.32 -12.48 19.02
CA PRO A 27 -4.99 -11.30 19.55
C PRO A 27 -4.40 -10.02 18.95
N ASP A 28 -5.27 -9.04 18.67
CA ASP A 28 -4.89 -7.74 18.09
C ASP A 28 -3.80 -7.02 18.90
N SER A 29 -3.70 -7.27 20.19
CA SER A 29 -2.67 -6.72 21.07
C SER A 29 -1.23 -7.18 20.73
N ILE A 30 -1.06 -8.27 19.98
CA ILE A 30 0.25 -8.81 19.61
C ILE A 30 0.86 -8.06 18.43
N ILE A 31 0.02 -7.60 17.50
CA ILE A 31 0.42 -6.77 16.37
C ILE A 31 -0.42 -5.51 16.43
N PRO A 32 -0.07 -4.55 17.32
CA PRO A 32 -0.80 -3.30 17.39
C PRO A 32 -0.75 -2.64 16.01
N MET A 33 -1.91 -2.24 15.53
CA MET A 33 -2.09 -1.66 14.22
C MET A 33 -3.00 -0.44 14.40
N ASP A 34 -2.54 0.70 13.89
CA ASP A 34 -3.34 1.92 13.84
C ASP A 34 -3.51 2.30 12.38
N PHE A 35 -4.26 1.43 11.69
CA PHE A 35 -4.38 1.42 10.24
C PHE A 35 -5.66 2.12 9.79
N HIS A 36 -5.50 3.06 8.87
CA HIS A 36 -6.59 3.79 8.26
C HIS A 36 -6.50 3.64 6.73
N LEU A 37 -7.64 3.27 6.13
CA LEU A 37 -7.80 3.21 4.69
C LEU A 37 -8.82 4.26 4.26
N TYR A 38 -8.38 5.20 3.45
CA TYR A 38 -9.24 6.20 2.81
C TYR A 38 -9.38 5.87 1.33
N LYS A 39 -10.59 6.00 0.79
CA LYS A 39 -10.88 5.68 -0.61
C LYS A 39 -11.64 6.82 -1.28
N ILE A 40 -11.09 7.32 -2.38
CA ILE A 40 -11.78 8.16 -3.35
C ILE A 40 -12.27 7.23 -4.46
N ARG A 41 -13.54 7.34 -4.85
CA ARG A 41 -14.14 6.52 -5.90
C ARG A 41 -14.87 7.40 -6.91
N ILE A 42 -14.62 7.15 -8.20
CA ILE A 42 -15.33 7.74 -9.33
C ILE A 42 -15.80 6.55 -10.18
N ASP A 43 -17.10 6.22 -10.12
CA ASP A 43 -17.65 5.00 -10.72
C ASP A 43 -16.88 3.74 -10.30
N ASP A 44 -16.21 3.05 -11.23
CA ASP A 44 -15.37 1.88 -10.97
C ASP A 44 -13.89 2.22 -10.73
N ASP A 45 -13.49 3.46 -10.98
CA ASP A 45 -12.13 3.94 -10.78
C ASP A 45 -11.93 4.37 -9.31
N PHE A 46 -10.71 4.19 -8.78
CA PHE A 46 -10.44 4.49 -7.39
C PHE A 46 -9.00 4.93 -7.10
N LEU A 47 -8.86 5.70 -6.02
CA LEU A 47 -7.61 5.96 -5.33
C LEU A 47 -7.77 5.54 -3.86
N GLU A 48 -6.79 4.80 -3.37
CA GLU A 48 -6.71 4.31 -1.99
C GLU A 48 -5.46 4.88 -1.32
N MET A 49 -5.65 5.40 -0.11
CA MET A 49 -4.59 5.89 0.76
C MET A 49 -4.59 5.06 2.03
N GLU A 50 -3.46 4.42 2.31
CA GLU A 50 -3.23 3.61 3.51
C GLU A 50 -2.26 4.33 4.44
N ILE A 51 -2.60 4.39 5.73
CA ILE A 51 -1.76 4.99 6.77
C ILE A 51 -1.73 4.01 7.94
N ASP A 52 -0.54 3.68 8.43
CA ASP A 52 -0.35 3.02 9.71
C ASP A 52 0.53 3.88 10.62
N TYR A 53 -0.03 4.39 11.71
CA TYR A 53 0.71 5.23 12.64
C TYR A 53 1.68 4.44 13.54
N THR A 54 1.40 3.17 13.80
CA THR A 54 2.25 2.31 14.63
C THR A 54 3.51 1.89 13.88
N TRP A 55 3.35 1.50 12.61
CA TRP A 55 4.43 1.00 11.76
C TRP A 55 5.02 2.06 10.84
N ASN A 56 4.54 3.31 10.94
CA ASN A 56 4.94 4.43 10.12
C ASN A 56 4.84 4.08 8.62
N ILE A 57 3.67 3.57 8.21
CA ILE A 57 3.35 3.26 6.81
C ILE A 57 2.54 4.41 6.22
N PHE A 58 2.90 4.82 5.02
CA PHE A 58 2.11 5.72 4.18
C PHE A 58 2.19 5.19 2.75
N GLY A 59 1.06 4.76 2.21
CA GLY A 59 0.95 4.16 0.90
C GLY A 59 -0.20 4.76 0.11
N LEU A 60 0.00 4.82 -1.20
CA LEU A 60 -1.01 5.28 -2.15
C LEU A 60 -1.06 4.31 -3.32
N SER A 61 -2.27 3.91 -3.68
CA SER A 61 -2.54 3.13 -4.90
C SER A 61 -3.74 3.72 -5.62
N TYR A 62 -3.77 3.59 -6.94
CA TYR A 62 -4.91 4.04 -7.72
C TYR A 62 -5.00 3.26 -9.02
N SER A 63 -6.22 3.10 -9.51
CA SER A 63 -6.52 2.39 -10.74
C SER A 63 -7.72 3.03 -11.42
N GLY A 64 -7.72 3.01 -12.74
CA GLY A 64 -8.85 3.44 -13.53
C GLY A 64 -8.52 3.70 -14.99
N ASN A 65 -9.46 4.34 -15.68
CA ASN A 65 -9.26 4.72 -17.08
C ASN A 65 -8.18 5.82 -17.24
N LYS A 66 -7.68 6.01 -18.47
CA LYS A 66 -6.57 6.92 -18.75
C LYS A 66 -6.79 8.37 -18.29
N ALA A 67 -8.02 8.88 -18.38
CA ALA A 67 -8.32 10.25 -17.97
C ALA A 67 -8.25 10.38 -16.44
N VAL A 68 -8.88 9.45 -15.73
CA VAL A 68 -8.92 9.41 -14.26
C VAL A 68 -7.53 9.12 -13.67
N MET A 69 -6.75 8.22 -14.29
CA MET A 69 -5.36 7.96 -13.88
C MET A 69 -4.49 9.22 -13.89
N LYS A 70 -4.70 10.16 -14.84
CA LYS A 70 -3.96 11.42 -14.89
C LYS A 70 -4.30 12.34 -13.73
N GLU A 71 -5.55 12.31 -13.27
CA GLU A 71 -6.02 13.08 -12.11
C GLU A 71 -5.52 12.47 -10.80
N PHE A 72 -5.71 11.16 -10.60
CA PHE A 72 -5.22 10.44 -9.43
C PHE A 72 -3.71 10.53 -9.27
N LYS A 73 -2.95 10.53 -10.36
CA LYS A 73 -1.52 10.79 -10.31
C LYS A 73 -1.18 12.15 -9.70
N LYS A 74 -1.89 13.21 -10.07
CA LYS A 74 -1.68 14.55 -9.48
C LYS A 74 -2.00 14.55 -7.99
N ILE A 75 -3.18 14.04 -7.63
CA ILE A 75 -3.62 13.92 -6.24
C ILE A 75 -2.60 13.13 -5.41
N SER A 76 -2.08 12.01 -5.94
CA SER A 76 -1.08 11.20 -5.26
C SER A 76 0.22 11.97 -5.00
N GLY A 77 0.67 12.79 -5.96
CA GLY A 77 1.85 13.63 -5.80
C GLY A 77 1.67 14.69 -4.71
N ASP A 78 0.49 15.32 -4.65
CA ASP A 78 0.14 16.28 -3.61
C ASP A 78 0.08 15.62 -2.22
N LEU A 79 -0.52 14.44 -2.13
CA LEU A 79 -0.62 13.67 -0.88
C LEU A 79 0.75 13.20 -0.36
N TYR A 80 1.63 12.68 -1.21
CA TYR A 80 3.00 12.33 -0.78
C TYR A 80 3.79 13.57 -0.34
N SER A 81 3.60 14.70 -1.02
CA SER A 81 4.30 15.94 -0.67
C SER A 81 3.83 16.53 0.66
N TYR A 82 2.56 16.36 1.01
CA TYR A 82 1.99 16.89 2.24
C TYR A 82 2.10 15.93 3.44
N TYR A 83 1.80 14.65 3.25
CA TYR A 83 1.72 13.66 4.34
C TYR A 83 2.80 12.59 4.30
N GLY A 84 3.38 12.31 3.12
CA GLY A 84 4.22 11.14 2.91
C GLY A 84 5.70 11.33 3.22
N VAL A 85 6.19 12.57 3.30
CA VAL A 85 7.62 12.89 3.43
C VAL A 85 7.83 14.08 4.36
N THR A 86 8.66 13.89 5.38
CA THR A 86 9.11 14.96 6.28
C THR A 86 10.38 15.65 5.79
N GLU A 87 10.74 16.81 6.34
CA GLU A 87 12.03 17.46 6.06
C GLU A 87 13.22 16.56 6.40
N GLU A 88 13.11 15.78 7.48
CA GLU A 88 14.12 14.81 7.89
C GLU A 88 14.27 13.68 6.85
N ASP A 89 13.15 13.19 6.31
CA ASP A 89 13.17 12.18 5.23
C ASP A 89 13.94 12.67 4.01
N ILE A 90 13.75 13.94 3.63
CA ILE A 90 14.46 14.57 2.49
C ILE A 90 15.94 14.69 2.80
N LYS A 91 16.28 15.25 3.98
CA LYS A 91 17.66 15.45 4.41
C LYS A 91 18.44 14.13 4.46
N ASN A 92 17.81 13.08 4.95
CA ASN A 92 18.42 11.77 5.15
C ASN A 92 18.20 10.81 3.96
N LYS A 93 17.49 11.24 2.91
CA LYS A 93 17.17 10.46 1.71
C LYS A 93 16.56 9.08 2.04
N THR A 94 15.56 9.07 2.91
CA THR A 94 14.93 7.82 3.36
C THR A 94 14.17 7.12 2.22
N LYS A 95 13.68 5.91 2.49
CA LYS A 95 12.81 5.18 1.55
C LYS A 95 11.55 5.98 1.18
N ARG A 96 10.98 6.74 2.13
CA ARG A 96 9.83 7.60 1.89
C ARG A 96 10.14 8.71 0.89
N TYR A 97 11.28 9.37 1.06
CA TYR A 97 11.75 10.35 0.08
C TYR A 97 11.96 9.73 -1.31
N SER A 98 12.56 8.54 -1.36
CA SER A 98 12.77 7.82 -2.63
C SER A 98 11.43 7.49 -3.30
N LEU A 99 10.42 7.06 -2.54
CA LEU A 99 9.07 6.77 -3.03
C LEU A 99 8.40 8.04 -3.60
N LEU A 100 8.50 9.18 -2.92
CA LEU A 100 8.03 10.47 -3.44
C LEU A 100 8.71 10.81 -4.78
N VAL A 101 10.04 10.75 -4.85
CA VAL A 101 10.79 11.07 -6.08
C VAL A 101 10.34 10.17 -7.24
N THR A 102 10.16 8.88 -7.00
CA THR A 102 9.63 7.96 -8.02
C THR A 102 8.23 8.38 -8.47
N ASN A 103 7.30 8.64 -7.55
CA ASN A 103 5.93 9.02 -7.90
C ASN A 103 5.84 10.34 -8.67
N LEU A 104 6.70 11.32 -8.35
CA LEU A 104 6.77 12.60 -9.06
C LEU A 104 7.45 12.50 -10.45
N SER A 105 8.25 11.45 -10.68
CA SER A 105 9.02 11.26 -11.92
C SER A 105 8.31 10.35 -12.94
N LEU A 106 7.36 9.54 -12.49
CA LEU A 106 6.46 8.78 -13.36
C LEU A 106 5.51 9.72 -14.09
#